data_AF-A0A669QEJ7-F1
#
_entry.id   AF-A0A669QEJ7-F1
#
_cell.length_a   1.000
_cell.length_b   1.000
_cell.length_c   1.000
_cell.angle_alpha   90.00
_cell.angle_beta   90.00
_cell.angle_gamma   90.00
#
_symmetry.space_group_name_H-M   'P 1'
#
loop_
_entity.id
_entity.type
_entity.pdbx_description
1 polymer ?
#
loop_
_entity_poly.entity_id
_entity_poly.type
_entity_poly.pdbx_seq_one_letter_code
_entity_poly.pdbx_strand_id
1 'polypeptide(L)'
;MSSSLPTLLALLVLLAGPGAVCTLRSQTSVLLKESIRIVKDMQKEVSCGKMKVTDIFEDSKTKNRTELLCEASTIIWESQHCHKNLQGLFLNMRQLVNASSTSLRAPCPMAAGNTTSMEKFLRDLHGFLQQVVKEKLLFS
;
A
#
# COMPACT_ATOMS: atom_id res chain seq x y z
N MET A 1 -28.82 -39.50 8.47
CA MET A 1 -27.66 -38.60 8.30
C MET A 1 -28.18 -37.22 7.95
N SER A 2 -28.14 -36.24 8.86
CA SER A 2 -28.42 -34.81 8.57
C SER A 2 -28.20 -33.97 9.83
N SER A 3 -26.98 -33.50 10.09
CA SER A 3 -26.68 -32.59 11.20
C SER A 3 -25.55 -31.59 10.89
N SER A 4 -25.26 -31.35 9.61
CA SER A 4 -24.16 -30.46 9.18
C SER A 4 -24.54 -28.98 9.10
N LEU A 5 -25.84 -28.64 9.02
CA LEU A 5 -26.31 -27.27 8.83
C LEU A 5 -26.06 -26.33 10.04
N PRO A 6 -26.33 -26.74 11.29
CA PRO A 6 -26.16 -25.86 12.46
C PRO A 6 -24.69 -25.52 12.73
N THR A 7 -23.79 -26.47 12.49
CA THR A 7 -22.35 -26.31 12.69
C THR A 7 -21.75 -25.32 11.70
N LEU A 8 -22.22 -25.36 10.45
CA LEU A 8 -21.81 -24.44 9.39
C LEU A 8 -22.29 -23.00 9.67
N LEU A 9 -23.53 -22.86 10.18
CA LEU A 9 -24.08 -21.57 10.61
C LEU A 9 -23.34 -20.98 11.81
N ALA A 10 -22.98 -21.81 12.81
CA ALA A 10 -22.19 -21.35 13.95
C ALA A 10 -20.78 -20.88 13.55
N LEU A 11 -20.14 -21.57 12.59
CA LEU A 11 -18.85 -21.16 12.01
C LEU A 11 -18.95 -19.83 11.25
N LEU A 12 -20.03 -19.62 10.50
CA LEU A 12 -20.27 -18.36 9.78
C LEU A 12 -20.50 -17.17 10.73
N VAL A 13 -21.22 -17.39 11.84
CA VAL A 13 -21.44 -16.36 12.87
C VAL A 13 -20.13 -16.00 13.60
N LEU A 14 -19.25 -16.98 13.85
CA LEU A 14 -17.92 -16.73 14.43
C LEU A 14 -16.98 -15.96 13.48
N LEU A 15 -17.06 -16.23 12.17
CA LEU A 15 -16.28 -15.54 11.15
C LEU A 15 -16.80 -14.11 10.87
N ALA A 16 -18.10 -13.87 11.04
CA ALA A 16 -18.73 -12.56 10.88
C ALA A 16 -18.69 -11.69 12.15
N GLY A 17 -18.04 -12.17 13.23
CA GLY A 17 -17.97 -11.44 14.50
C GLY A 17 -17.13 -10.15 14.41
N PRO A 18 -17.35 -9.18 15.33
CA PRO A 18 -16.61 -7.90 15.39
C PRO A 18 -15.08 -8.05 15.42
N GLY A 19 -14.59 -9.20 15.87
CA GLY A 19 -13.16 -9.51 15.92
C GLY A 19 -12.46 -9.48 14.56
N ALA A 20 -13.13 -9.87 13.47
CA ALA A 20 -12.55 -9.87 12.13
C ALA A 20 -12.25 -8.45 11.62
N VAL A 21 -13.10 -7.49 11.97
CA VAL A 21 -12.90 -6.07 11.61
C VAL A 21 -11.77 -5.45 12.44
N CYS A 22 -11.67 -5.82 13.72
CA CYS A 22 -10.60 -5.36 14.60
C CYS A 22 -9.22 -5.90 14.19
N THR A 23 -9.12 -7.15 13.75
CA THR A 23 -7.85 -7.76 13.30
C THR A 23 -7.37 -7.14 11.98
N LEU A 24 -8.26 -6.92 11.01
CA LEU A 24 -7.90 -6.30 9.73
C LEU A 24 -7.40 -4.86 9.91
N ARG A 25 -8.07 -4.06 10.75
CA ARG A 25 -7.65 -2.69 11.05
C ARG A 25 -6.29 -2.63 11.76
N SER A 26 -6.02 -3.59 12.63
CA SER A 26 -4.73 -3.72 13.30
C SER A 26 -3.63 -4.06 12.30
N GLN A 27 -3.88 -5.00 11.39
CA GLN A 27 -2.95 -5.40 10.35
C GLN A 27 -2.61 -4.25 9.39
N THR A 28 -3.60 -3.49 8.90
CA THR A 28 -3.33 -2.35 8.00
C THR A 28 -2.51 -1.25 8.69
N SER A 29 -2.73 -1.02 9.98
CA SER A 29 -1.90 -0.08 10.76
C SER A 29 -0.44 -0.53 10.86
N VAL A 30 -0.21 -1.84 11.08
CA VAL A 30 1.14 -2.41 11.12
C VAL A 30 1.84 -2.27 9.77
N LEU A 31 1.16 -2.65 8.68
CA LEU A 31 1.69 -2.55 7.32
C LEU A 31 2.05 -1.12 6.94
N LEU A 32 1.21 -0.15 7.33
CA LEU A 32 1.44 1.26 7.03
C LEU A 32 2.63 1.82 7.80
N LYS A 33 2.76 1.50 9.10
CA LYS A 33 3.93 1.89 9.90
C LYS A 33 5.21 1.29 9.36
N GLU A 34 5.16 0.02 8.98
CA GLU A 34 6.31 -0.68 8.41
C GLU A 34 6.70 -0.13 7.04
N SER A 35 5.72 0.22 6.20
CA SER A 35 5.98 0.91 4.92
C SER A 35 6.68 2.25 5.13
N ILE A 36 6.21 3.07 6.09
CA ILE A 36 6.85 4.35 6.43
C ILE A 36 8.30 4.14 6.88
N ARG A 37 8.55 3.13 7.72
CA ARG A 37 9.90 2.79 8.19
C ARG A 37 10.81 2.41 7.01
N ILE A 38 10.36 1.51 6.15
CA ILE A 38 11.14 1.08 4.99
C ILE A 38 11.42 2.25 4.05
N VAL A 39 10.44 3.10 3.74
CA VAL A 39 10.65 4.28 2.89
C VAL A 39 11.69 5.22 3.49
N LYS A 40 11.62 5.47 4.81
CA LYS A 40 12.61 6.31 5.50
C LYS A 40 14.03 5.73 5.46
N ASP A 41 14.16 4.41 5.57
CA ASP A 41 15.46 3.74 5.43
C ASP A 41 15.97 3.83 3.98
N MET A 42 15.09 3.62 3.00
CA MET A 42 15.42 3.70 1.56
C MET A 42 15.85 5.11 1.11
N GLN A 43 15.41 6.18 1.78
CA GLN A 43 15.88 7.54 1.49
C GLN A 43 17.39 7.73 1.74
N LYS A 44 18.02 6.84 2.51
CA LYS A 44 19.47 6.85 2.75
C LYS A 44 20.25 6.02 1.71
N GLU A 45 19.56 5.22 0.90
CA GLU A 45 20.17 4.33 -0.09
C GLU A 45 20.53 5.09 -1.37
N VAL A 46 21.78 5.52 -1.45
CA VAL A 46 22.30 6.35 -2.55
C VAL A 46 22.30 5.62 -3.89
N SER A 47 22.48 4.29 -3.89
CA SER A 47 22.52 3.46 -5.10
C SER A 47 21.22 3.53 -5.90
N CYS A 48 20.08 3.64 -5.22
CA CYS A 48 18.77 3.74 -5.85
C CYS A 48 18.35 5.16 -6.16
N GLY A 49 18.88 6.17 -5.46
CA GLY A 49 18.38 7.54 -5.52
C GLY A 49 18.35 8.16 -6.92
N LYS A 50 19.33 7.80 -7.78
CA LYS A 50 19.46 8.36 -9.15
C LYS A 50 18.55 7.70 -10.20
N MET A 51 17.93 6.56 -9.88
CA MET A 51 17.04 5.87 -10.80
C MET A 51 15.88 6.79 -11.20
N LYS A 52 15.51 6.77 -12.47
CA LYS A 52 14.37 7.52 -13.00
C LYS A 52 13.10 6.69 -12.84
N VAL A 53 12.06 7.32 -12.32
CA VAL A 53 10.72 6.74 -12.15
C VAL A 53 9.67 7.76 -12.59
N THR A 54 8.48 7.31 -12.95
CA THR A 54 7.35 8.19 -13.28
C THR A 54 6.99 9.08 -12.07
N ASP A 55 6.79 10.37 -12.27
CA ASP A 55 6.39 11.30 -11.20
C ASP A 55 4.87 11.28 -11.01
N ILE A 56 4.39 10.31 -10.25
CA ILE A 56 2.95 10.17 -9.94
C ILE A 56 2.42 11.25 -8.99
N PHE A 57 3.31 12.03 -8.36
CA PHE A 57 2.93 13.04 -7.37
C PHE A 57 2.70 14.43 -7.98
N GLU A 58 3.16 14.67 -9.21
CA GLU A 58 3.00 15.94 -9.94
C GLU A 58 1.53 16.38 -10.03
N ASP A 59 0.62 15.45 -10.32
CA ASP A 59 -0.83 15.67 -10.40
C ASP A 59 -1.60 15.04 -9.22
N SER A 60 -0.95 14.84 -8.07
CA SER A 60 -1.57 14.16 -6.91
C SER A 60 -2.86 14.81 -6.39
N LYS A 61 -3.13 16.08 -6.72
CA LYS A 61 -4.35 16.80 -6.31
C LYS A 61 -5.62 16.29 -7.01
N THR A 62 -5.50 15.72 -8.21
CA THR A 62 -6.65 15.24 -8.99
C THR A 62 -6.93 13.74 -8.76
N LYS A 63 -5.96 13.02 -8.21
CA LYS A 63 -6.04 11.58 -7.96
C LYS A 63 -6.66 11.28 -6.61
N ASN A 64 -7.48 10.23 -6.55
CA ASN A 64 -7.91 9.73 -5.26
C ASN A 64 -6.74 9.02 -4.55
N ARG A 65 -6.79 8.94 -3.22
CA ARG A 65 -5.67 8.44 -2.41
C ARG A 65 -5.38 6.96 -2.63
N THR A 66 -6.40 6.16 -2.88
CA THR A 66 -6.24 4.72 -3.13
C THR A 66 -5.59 4.47 -4.49
N GLU A 67 -5.96 5.25 -5.51
CA GLU A 67 -5.32 5.27 -6.83
C GLU A 67 -3.86 5.69 -6.71
N LEU A 68 -3.55 6.77 -5.99
CA LEU A 68 -2.18 7.21 -5.77
C LEU A 68 -1.34 6.17 -5.02
N LEU A 69 -1.91 5.49 -4.01
CA LEU A 69 -1.27 4.36 -3.34
C LEU A 69 -1.01 3.19 -4.31
N CYS A 70 -1.96 2.92 -5.20
CA CYS A 70 -1.90 1.90 -6.23
C CYS A 70 -0.72 2.16 -7.18
N GLU A 71 -0.67 3.35 -7.77
CA GLU A 71 0.41 3.75 -8.68
C GLU A 71 1.78 3.74 -7.98
N ALA A 72 1.85 4.25 -6.75
CA ALA A 72 3.08 4.21 -5.96
C ALA A 72 3.57 2.78 -5.75
N SER A 73 2.66 1.83 -5.54
CA SER A 73 3.02 0.41 -5.43
C SER A 73 3.57 -0.17 -6.73
N THR A 74 3.08 0.29 -7.90
CA THR A 74 3.63 -0.10 -9.20
C THR A 74 5.06 0.38 -9.37
N ILE A 75 5.35 1.65 -9.06
CA ILE A 75 6.73 2.18 -9.12
C ILE A 75 7.68 1.38 -8.23
N ILE A 76 7.26 1.07 -7.00
CA ILE A 76 8.06 0.26 -6.08
C ILE A 76 8.30 -1.15 -6.65
N TRP A 77 7.28 -1.76 -7.28
CA TRP A 77 7.39 -3.07 -7.92
C TRP A 77 8.40 -3.06 -9.08
N GLU A 78 8.31 -2.08 -9.98
CA GLU A 78 9.23 -1.92 -11.12
C GLU A 78 10.68 -1.69 -10.65
N SER A 79 10.84 -1.08 -9.48
CA SER A 79 12.14 -0.69 -8.94
C SER A 79 12.78 -1.73 -8.01
N GLN A 80 12.15 -2.91 -7.83
CA GLN A 80 12.62 -3.94 -6.89
C GLN A 80 14.04 -4.43 -7.17
N HIS A 81 14.47 -4.38 -8.44
CA HIS A 81 15.83 -4.76 -8.84
C HIS A 81 16.90 -3.91 -8.15
N CYS A 82 16.56 -2.73 -7.63
CA CYS A 82 17.53 -1.80 -7.06
C CYS A 82 17.92 -2.16 -5.63
N HIS A 83 16.95 -2.58 -4.80
CA HIS A 83 17.20 -2.90 -3.40
C HIS A 83 16.15 -3.84 -2.84
N LYS A 84 16.58 -4.86 -2.08
CA LYS A 84 15.72 -5.90 -1.51
C LYS A 84 14.57 -5.37 -0.65
N ASN A 85 14.76 -4.24 0.04
CA ASN A 85 13.71 -3.67 0.90
C ASN A 85 12.51 -3.14 0.08
N LEU A 86 12.71 -2.81 -1.20
CA LEU A 86 11.61 -2.40 -2.08
C LEU A 86 10.62 -3.55 -2.34
N GLN A 87 11.10 -4.81 -2.31
CA GLN A 87 10.21 -5.97 -2.37
C GLN A 87 9.30 -6.04 -1.14
N GLY A 88 9.85 -5.87 0.06
CA GLY A 88 9.07 -5.81 1.30
C GLY A 88 8.06 -4.66 1.30
N LEU A 89 8.48 -3.48 0.83
CA LEU A 89 7.60 -2.32 0.69
C LEU A 89 6.45 -2.59 -0.29
N PHE A 90 6.72 -3.19 -1.45
CA PHE A 90 5.69 -3.57 -2.40
C PHE A 90 4.64 -4.50 -1.79
N LEU A 91 5.08 -5.53 -1.05
CA LEU A 91 4.16 -6.48 -0.42
C LEU A 91 3.24 -5.79 0.58
N ASN A 92 3.78 -4.87 1.39
CA ASN A 92 2.97 -4.09 2.32
C ASN A 92 1.96 -3.19 1.58
N MET A 93 2.43 -2.45 0.58
CA MET A 93 1.57 -1.55 -0.20
C MET A 93 0.49 -2.29 -0.97
N ARG A 94 0.79 -3.46 -1.54
CA ARG A 94 -0.19 -4.32 -2.22
C ARG A 94 -1.31 -4.75 -1.27
N GLN A 95 -0.97 -5.14 -0.03
CA GLN A 95 -1.97 -5.47 0.97
C GLN A 95 -2.81 -4.26 1.39
N LEU A 96 -2.19 -3.07 1.51
CA LEU A 96 -2.91 -1.83 1.78
C LEU A 96 -3.89 -1.48 0.64
N VAL A 97 -3.47 -1.61 -0.63
CA VAL A 97 -4.33 -1.41 -1.80
C VAL A 97 -5.54 -2.36 -1.74
N ASN A 98 -5.31 -3.65 -1.54
CA ASN A 98 -6.37 -4.66 -1.45
C ASN A 98 -7.35 -4.39 -0.29
N ALA A 99 -6.87 -3.83 0.81
CA ALA A 99 -7.73 -3.46 1.95
C ALA A 99 -8.51 -2.15 1.72
N SER A 100 -8.05 -1.29 0.81
CA SER A 100 -8.64 0.03 0.55
C SER A 100 -9.52 0.09 -0.71
N SER A 101 -9.49 -0.93 -1.57
CA SER A 101 -10.31 -1.01 -2.78
C SER A 101 -10.56 -2.45 -3.22
N THR A 102 -11.76 -2.69 -3.75
CA THR A 102 -12.13 -3.95 -4.41
C THR A 102 -11.89 -3.91 -5.93
N SER A 103 -11.81 -2.72 -6.51
CA SER A 103 -11.65 -2.50 -7.95
C SER A 103 -10.19 -2.37 -8.38
N LEU A 104 -9.36 -1.79 -7.53
CA LEU A 104 -7.94 -1.58 -7.79
C LEU A 104 -7.10 -2.75 -7.27
N ARG A 105 -6.08 -3.15 -8.05
CA ARG A 105 -5.13 -4.19 -7.68
C ARG A 105 -3.73 -3.78 -8.09
N ALA A 106 -2.78 -3.96 -7.18
CA ALA A 106 -1.36 -3.72 -7.43
C ALA A 106 -0.69 -4.94 -8.09
N PRO A 107 0.18 -4.75 -9.10
CA PRO A 107 0.52 -3.47 -9.73
C PRO A 107 -0.63 -2.92 -10.60
N CYS A 108 -0.76 -1.60 -10.63
CA CYS A 108 -1.88 -0.86 -11.22
C CYS A 108 -1.42 -0.18 -12.52
N PRO A 109 -2.30 -0.03 -13.53
CA PRO A 109 -1.98 0.71 -14.74
C PRO A 109 -1.58 2.15 -14.39
N MET A 110 -0.51 2.64 -15.03
CA MET A 110 -0.07 4.03 -14.91
C MET A 110 0.04 4.63 -16.30
N ALA A 111 -0.40 5.88 -16.45
CA ALA A 111 -0.12 6.63 -17.65
C ALA A 111 1.38 6.97 -17.72
N ALA A 112 1.92 7.04 -18.94
CA ALA A 112 3.22 7.66 -19.14
C ALA A 112 3.14 9.13 -18.72
N GLY A 113 4.17 9.62 -18.05
CA GLY A 113 4.22 11.00 -17.56
C GLY A 113 5.66 11.48 -17.43
N ASN A 114 5.82 12.64 -16.81
CA ASN A 114 7.15 13.15 -16.49
C ASN A 114 7.88 12.18 -15.56
N THR A 115 9.20 12.22 -15.58
CA THR A 115 10.04 11.37 -14.72
C THR A 115 10.71 12.20 -13.64
N THR A 116 10.91 11.56 -12.49
CA THR A 116 11.59 12.11 -11.33
C THR A 116 12.69 11.17 -10.85
N SER A 117 13.49 11.60 -9.87
CA SER A 117 14.43 10.70 -9.21
C SER A 117 13.71 9.84 -8.18
N MET A 118 14.15 8.59 -8.02
CA MET A 118 13.70 7.71 -6.95
C MET A 118 13.83 8.36 -5.57
N GLU A 119 14.88 9.15 -5.37
CA GLU A 119 15.09 9.92 -4.13
C GLU A 119 13.95 10.92 -3.85
N LYS A 120 13.52 11.69 -4.86
CA LYS A 120 12.37 12.59 -4.73
C LYS A 120 11.09 11.79 -4.53
N PHE A 121 10.87 10.75 -5.33
CA PHE A 121 9.71 9.87 -5.20
C PHE A 121 9.57 9.28 -3.78
N LEU A 122 10.66 8.79 -3.17
CA LEU A 122 10.64 8.24 -1.82
C LEU A 122 10.36 9.31 -0.74
N ARG A 123 10.77 10.57 -0.96
CA ARG A 123 10.39 11.68 -0.08
C ARG A 123 8.90 11.98 -0.16
N ASP A 124 8.38 12.09 -1.38
CA ASP A 124 6.96 12.39 -1.62
C ASP A 124 6.08 11.24 -1.09
N LEU A 125 6.48 9.99 -1.32
CA LEU A 125 5.82 8.79 -0.78
C LEU A 125 5.81 8.78 0.75
N HIS A 126 6.92 9.15 1.39
CA HIS A 126 6.98 9.23 2.85
C HIS A 126 5.97 10.24 3.41
N GLY A 127 5.90 11.44 2.81
CA GLY A 127 4.93 12.46 3.18
C GLY A 127 3.49 11.98 2.99
N PHE A 128 3.21 11.35 1.85
CA PHE A 128 1.90 10.77 1.57
C PHE A 128 1.48 9.72 2.60
N LEU A 129 2.34 8.73 2.91
CA LEU A 129 2.03 7.69 3.88
C LEU A 129 1.83 8.27 5.30
N GLN A 130 2.59 9.29 5.69
CA GLN A 130 2.36 10.01 6.95
C GLN A 130 0.99 10.69 6.99
N GLN A 131 0.57 11.30 5.88
CA GLN A 131 -0.75 11.93 5.79
C GLN A 131 -1.86 10.88 5.93
N VAL A 132 -1.73 9.74 5.25
CA VAL A 132 -2.66 8.61 5.37
C VAL A 132 -2.84 8.16 6.82
N VAL A 133 -1.75 8.07 7.61
CA VAL A 133 -1.83 7.76 9.05
C VAL A 133 -2.59 8.83 9.81
N LYS A 134 -2.22 10.10 9.62
CA LYS A 134 -2.74 11.23 10.39
C LYS A 134 -4.25 11.41 10.21
N GLU A 135 -4.72 11.28 8.98
CA GLU A 135 -6.11 11.58 8.61
C GLU A 135 -6.97 10.30 8.48
N LYS A 136 -6.43 9.10 8.74
CA LYS A 136 -7.13 7.78 8.67
C LYS A 136 -7.80 7.50 7.31
N LEU A 137 -7.18 7.96 6.23
CA LEU A 137 -7.84 8.24 4.94
C LEU A 137 -8.13 7.05 4.04
N LEU A 138 -7.58 5.86 4.33
CA LEU A 138 -7.69 4.70 3.44
C LEU A 138 -8.67 3.63 3.95
N PHE A 139 -9.12 3.74 5.21
CA PHE A 139 -9.87 2.70 5.91
C PHE A 139 -11.06 3.27 6.69
N SER A 140 -11.62 4.38 6.17
CA SER A 140 -12.82 5.02 6.70
C SER A 140 -14.07 4.45 6.04
#